data_AF-K2GCP0-F1
#
_entry.id   AF-K2GCP0-F1
#
_cell.length_a   1.000
_cell.length_b   1.000
_cell.length_c   1.000
_cell.angle_alpha   90.00
_cell.angle_beta   90.00
_cell.angle_gamma   90.00
#
_symmetry.space_group_name_H-M   'P 1'
#
loop_
_entity.id
_entity.type
_entity.pdbx_description
1 polymer ?
#
loop_
_entity_poly.entity_id
_entity_poly.type
_entity_poly.pdbx_seq_one_letter_code
_entity_poly.pdbx_strand_id
1 'polypeptide(L)'
;MEKQIPSQSAIKQTAKNNLKTQFNFNRTVGSIWIVAIENEKIRNFLLEWISEIWLSAIAIWKNSWVEFKNIAFLDKINSNSLQWFDFFVYDNEMDGIDVVKFMWAWIVPIMPVENTYSWMIKDFNPMKFEWNWFLWKSDSAFCIFEKIISYIENIKFPEDKRVLLKNVTTTF
;
A
#
# COMPACT_ATOMS: atom_id res chain seq x y z
N MET A 1 -24.89 -27.70 -9.99
CA MET A 1 -24.64 -26.54 -9.11
C MET A 1 -23.39 -25.85 -9.62
N GLU A 2 -23.55 -24.77 -10.39
CA GLU A 2 -22.42 -23.89 -10.70
C GLU A 2 -21.92 -23.27 -9.39
N LYS A 3 -20.64 -23.47 -9.07
CA LYS A 3 -20.00 -22.74 -7.97
C LYS A 3 -19.95 -21.27 -8.40
N GLN A 4 -20.75 -20.41 -7.76
CA GLN A 4 -20.60 -18.97 -7.91
C GLN A 4 -19.17 -18.59 -7.50
N ILE A 5 -18.38 -18.13 -8.47
CA ILE A 5 -17.05 -17.61 -8.21
C ILE A 5 -17.23 -16.30 -7.44
N PRO A 6 -16.72 -16.17 -6.20
CA PRO A 6 -16.87 -14.95 -5.43
C PRO A 6 -16.22 -13.76 -6.17
N SER A 7 -16.85 -12.60 -6.09
CA SER A 7 -16.29 -11.38 -6.67
C SER A 7 -14.94 -11.05 -6.01
N GLN A 8 -14.00 -10.47 -6.75
CA GLN A 8 -12.67 -10.15 -6.22
C GLN A 8 -12.70 -9.21 -5.01
N SER A 9 -13.70 -8.33 -4.93
CA SER A 9 -13.95 -7.49 -3.75
C SER A 9 -14.24 -8.34 -2.49
N ALA A 10 -15.05 -9.40 -2.63
CA ALA A 10 -15.34 -10.32 -1.53
C ALA A 10 -14.11 -11.15 -1.14
N ILE A 11 -13.27 -11.55 -2.11
CA ILE A 11 -11.99 -12.22 -1.86
C ILE A 11 -11.06 -11.30 -1.06
N LYS A 12 -10.91 -10.03 -1.48
CA LYS A 12 -10.06 -9.02 -0.81
C LYS A 12 -10.57 -8.69 0.60
N GLN A 13 -11.88 -8.60 0.80
CA GLN A 13 -12.45 -8.35 2.12
C GLN A 13 -12.21 -9.52 3.10
N THR A 14 -12.36 -10.76 2.62
CA THR A 14 -12.11 -11.97 3.43
C THR A 14 -10.63 -12.06 3.82
N ALA A 15 -9.76 -11.81 2.85
CA ALA A 15 -8.31 -11.69 3.03
C ALA A 15 -7.91 -10.69 4.14
N LYS A 16 -8.47 -9.48 4.09
CA LYS A 16 -8.20 -8.44 5.09
C LYS A 16 -8.62 -8.85 6.51
N ASN A 17 -9.77 -9.51 6.65
CA ASN A 17 -10.23 -9.98 7.96
C ASN A 17 -9.30 -11.05 8.55
N ASN A 18 -8.76 -11.93 7.70
CA ASN A 18 -7.79 -12.93 8.12
C ASN A 18 -6.49 -12.28 8.60
N LEU A 19 -5.99 -11.26 7.89
CA LEU A 19 -4.81 -10.50 8.31
C LEU A 19 -4.99 -9.79 9.65
N LYS A 20 -6.12 -9.09 9.82
CA LYS A 20 -6.42 -8.41 11.09
C LYS A 20 -6.37 -9.38 12.26
N THR A 21 -6.81 -10.62 12.04
CA THR A 21 -6.75 -11.68 13.04
C THR A 21 -5.32 -12.17 13.26
N GLN A 22 -4.57 -12.43 12.18
CA GLN A 22 -3.18 -12.92 12.25
C GLN A 22 -2.25 -11.95 12.98
N PHE A 23 -2.36 -10.65 12.71
CA PHE A 23 -1.50 -9.61 13.27
C PHE A 23 -2.14 -8.85 14.44
N ASN A 24 -3.28 -9.34 14.93
CA ASN A 24 -4.04 -8.73 16.02
C ASN A 24 -4.31 -7.22 15.83
N PHE A 25 -4.55 -6.80 14.59
CA PHE A 25 -4.93 -5.42 14.29
C PHE A 25 -6.35 -5.13 14.76
N ASN A 26 -6.60 -3.87 15.12
CA ASN A 26 -7.94 -3.47 15.49
C ASN A 26 -8.92 -3.66 14.31
N ARG A 27 -10.04 -4.35 14.59
CA ARG A 27 -11.03 -4.74 13.58
C ARG A 27 -11.70 -3.54 12.91
N THR A 28 -11.79 -2.39 13.59
CA THR A 28 -12.41 -1.16 13.08
C THR A 28 -11.53 -0.36 12.12
N VAL A 29 -10.26 -0.73 11.95
CA VAL A 29 -9.30 0.03 11.15
C VAL A 29 -9.51 -0.18 9.64
N GLY A 30 -9.46 0.91 8.87
CA GLY A 30 -9.95 0.98 7.48
C GLY A 30 -9.13 0.25 6.42
N SER A 31 -7.80 0.14 6.59
CA SER A 31 -6.91 -0.41 5.55
C SER A 31 -5.63 -1.01 6.13
N ILE A 32 -5.03 -1.95 5.36
CA ILE A 32 -3.76 -2.62 5.68
C ILE A 32 -2.76 -2.34 4.58
N TRP A 33 -1.60 -1.81 4.96
CA TRP A 33 -0.61 -1.27 4.02
C TRP A 33 0.73 -2.01 4.11
N ILE A 34 1.56 -1.84 3.10
CA ILE A 34 2.96 -2.29 3.13
C ILE A 34 3.85 -1.05 3.20
N VAL A 35 4.78 -1.02 4.15
CA VAL A 35 5.82 0.00 4.25
C VAL A 35 7.19 -0.66 4.09
N ALA A 36 7.83 -0.41 2.95
CA ALA A 36 9.14 -0.93 2.57
C ALA A 36 10.10 0.25 2.36
N ILE A 37 10.52 0.88 3.46
CA ILE A 37 11.43 2.01 3.47
C ILE A 37 12.69 1.59 4.22
N GLU A 38 13.85 1.69 3.59
CA GLU A 38 15.15 1.28 4.14
C GLU A 38 15.59 2.24 5.25
N ASN A 39 15.44 3.55 5.02
CA ASN A 39 15.79 4.57 6.01
C ASN A 39 14.94 4.47 7.27
N GLU A 40 15.55 4.07 8.37
CA GLU A 40 14.87 3.83 9.65
C GLU A 40 14.14 5.05 10.21
N LYS A 41 14.72 6.25 10.09
CA LYS A 41 14.10 7.47 10.62
C LYS A 41 12.82 7.81 9.86
N ILE A 42 12.87 7.71 8.53
CA ILE A 42 11.71 7.95 7.67
C ILE A 42 10.65 6.88 7.93
N ARG A 43 11.04 5.60 7.94
CA ARG A 43 10.14 4.49 8.21
C ARG A 43 9.43 4.66 9.56
N ASN A 44 10.17 4.89 10.65
CA ASN A 44 9.59 5.02 11.98
C ASN A 44 8.63 6.21 12.06
N PHE A 45 8.98 7.35 11.44
CA PHE A 45 8.06 8.49 11.30
C PHE A 45 6.75 8.08 10.61
N LEU A 46 6.84 7.38 9.47
CA LEU A 46 5.65 6.95 8.74
C LEU A 46 4.79 6.01 9.59
N LEU A 47 5.39 5.01 10.24
CA LEU A 47 4.68 4.03 11.06
C LEU A 47 3.99 4.67 12.27
N GLU A 48 4.64 5.63 12.93
CA GLU A 48 4.06 6.41 14.02
C GLU A 48 2.81 7.15 13.54
N TRP A 49 2.92 7.93 12.47
CA TRP A 49 1.79 8.71 11.96
C TRP A 49 0.65 7.85 11.41
N ILE A 50 0.96 6.70 10.80
CA ILE A 50 -0.03 5.71 10.38
C ILE A 50 -0.83 5.20 11.59
N SER A 51 -0.13 4.88 12.67
CA SER A 51 -0.73 4.44 13.93
C SER A 51 -1.64 5.54 14.52
N GLU A 52 -1.17 6.79 14.55
CA GLU A 52 -1.91 7.94 15.09
C GLU A 52 -3.21 8.24 14.34
N ILE A 53 -3.23 8.05 13.01
CA ILE A 53 -4.46 8.20 12.21
C ILE A 53 -5.33 6.94 12.19
N TRP A 54 -5.08 6.00 13.10
CA TRP A 54 -5.82 4.74 13.27
C TRP A 54 -5.83 3.85 12.03
N LEU A 55 -4.68 3.70 11.38
CA LEU A 55 -4.50 2.83 10.23
C LEU A 55 -3.58 1.66 10.56
N SER A 56 -3.63 0.60 9.75
CA SER A 56 -2.83 -0.60 9.94
C SER A 56 -1.80 -0.73 8.84
N ALA A 57 -0.59 -1.11 9.20
CA ALA A 57 0.46 -1.39 8.22
C ALA A 57 1.35 -2.55 8.64
N ILE A 58 1.96 -3.15 7.63
CA ILE A 58 3.03 -4.14 7.78
C ILE A 58 4.31 -3.48 7.26
N ALA A 59 5.27 -3.31 8.16
CA ALA A 59 6.59 -2.84 7.84
C ALA A 59 7.47 -4.02 7.46
N ILE A 60 8.15 -3.94 6.32
CA ILE A 60 9.16 -4.92 5.93
C ILE A 60 10.46 -4.51 6.62
N TRP A 61 10.86 -5.24 7.66
CA TRP A 61 12.09 -4.96 8.40
C TRP A 61 12.48 -6.14 9.27
N LYS A 62 13.78 -6.49 9.27
CA LYS A 62 14.28 -7.72 9.92
C LYS A 62 14.33 -7.66 11.44
N ASN A 63 14.36 -6.48 12.05
CA ASN A 63 14.44 -6.33 13.51
C ASN A 63 13.98 -4.93 13.94
N SER A 64 12.79 -4.82 14.57
CA SER A 64 12.36 -3.59 15.23
C SER A 64 12.26 -3.81 16.73
N TRP A 65 12.86 -2.91 17.51
CA TRP A 65 12.67 -2.82 18.96
C TRP A 65 11.51 -1.86 19.33
N VAL A 66 10.93 -1.21 18.32
CA VAL A 66 9.88 -0.22 18.49
C VAL A 66 8.53 -0.87 18.21
N GLU A 67 7.64 -0.77 19.18
CA GLU A 67 6.25 -1.21 19.06
C GLU A 67 5.37 0.00 18.72
N PHE A 68 4.61 -0.11 17.63
CA PHE A 68 3.58 0.84 17.27
C PHE A 68 2.23 0.14 17.26
N LYS A 69 1.18 0.85 17.65
CA LYS A 69 -0.17 0.29 17.63
C LYS A 69 -0.61 0.03 16.19
N ASN A 70 -1.27 -1.10 15.94
CA ASN A 70 -1.74 -1.49 14.60
C ASN A 70 -0.65 -1.66 13.54
N ILE A 71 0.61 -1.77 13.94
CA ILE A 71 1.75 -2.04 13.03
C ILE A 71 2.31 -3.43 13.33
N ALA A 72 2.60 -4.18 12.28
CA ALA A 72 3.34 -5.43 12.37
C ALA A 72 4.63 -5.36 11.57
N PHE A 73 5.63 -6.14 11.98
CA PHE A 73 6.91 -6.24 11.29
C PHE A 73 7.05 -7.63 10.67
N LEU A 74 7.57 -7.70 9.45
CA LEU A 74 7.91 -8.94 8.76
C LEU A 74 9.26 -8.78 8.05
N ASP A 75 10.05 -9.84 8.05
CA ASP A 75 11.31 -9.86 7.28
C ASP A 75 11.06 -9.83 5.77
N LYS A 76 9.95 -10.44 5.33
CA LYS A 76 9.58 -10.61 3.93
C LYS A 76 8.07 -10.82 3.80
N ILE A 77 7.51 -10.31 2.70
CA ILE A 77 6.11 -10.57 2.32
C ILE A 77 6.01 -11.83 1.45
N ASN A 78 5.08 -12.71 1.82
CA ASN A 78 4.72 -13.85 0.98
C ASN A 78 3.88 -13.38 -0.20
N SER A 79 4.24 -13.79 -1.41
CA SER A 79 3.50 -13.48 -2.63
C SER A 79 2.02 -13.88 -2.59
N ASN A 80 1.69 -14.96 -1.87
CA ASN A 80 0.31 -15.43 -1.73
C ASN A 80 -0.54 -14.52 -0.81
N SER A 81 0.11 -13.65 -0.03
CA SER A 81 -0.54 -12.68 0.86
C SER A 81 -0.77 -11.30 0.23
N LEU A 82 -0.33 -11.09 -1.02
CA LEU A 82 -0.37 -9.75 -1.65
C LEU A 82 -1.79 -9.21 -1.89
N GLN A 83 -2.75 -10.10 -2.17
CA GLN A 83 -4.14 -9.72 -2.44
C GLN A 83 -4.82 -9.00 -1.26
N TRP A 84 -4.16 -8.97 -0.10
CA TRP A 84 -4.70 -8.47 1.15
C TRP A 84 -4.44 -6.97 1.34
N PHE A 85 -3.52 -6.38 0.59
CA PHE A 85 -3.08 -5.00 0.76
C PHE A 85 -3.75 -4.04 -0.20
N ASP A 86 -3.86 -2.78 0.22
CA ASP A 86 -4.50 -1.70 -0.56
C ASP A 86 -3.48 -0.90 -1.36
N PHE A 87 -2.35 -0.56 -0.74
CA PHE A 87 -1.24 0.12 -1.36
C PHE A 87 0.08 -0.30 -0.68
N PHE A 88 1.19 0.08 -1.30
CA PHE A 88 2.52 -0.10 -0.73
C PHE A 88 3.36 1.16 -0.88
N VAL A 89 4.21 1.43 0.09
CA VAL A 89 5.16 2.54 0.11
C VAL A 89 6.56 1.96 -0.05
N TYR A 90 7.31 2.37 -1.06
CA TYR A 90 8.62 1.78 -1.38
C TYR A 90 9.60 2.82 -1.92
N ASP A 91 10.82 2.87 -1.38
CA ASP A 91 11.86 3.85 -1.71
C ASP A 91 12.87 3.39 -2.78
N ASN A 92 12.64 2.24 -3.41
CA ASN A 92 13.57 1.59 -4.36
C ASN A 92 14.83 0.96 -3.74
N GLU A 93 14.98 0.95 -2.41
CA GLU A 93 16.23 0.49 -1.77
C GLU A 93 16.13 -0.93 -1.21
N MET A 94 14.94 -1.38 -0.79
CA MET A 94 14.78 -2.70 -0.18
C MET A 94 14.79 -3.86 -1.19
N ASP A 95 15.71 -4.81 -0.97
CA ASP A 95 15.81 -6.04 -1.76
C ASP A 95 14.57 -6.94 -1.65
N GLY A 96 14.22 -7.61 -2.75
CA GLY A 96 13.16 -8.62 -2.79
C GLY A 96 11.75 -8.06 -2.92
N ILE A 97 11.60 -6.76 -3.16
CA ILE A 97 10.33 -6.12 -3.52
C ILE A 97 10.13 -6.18 -5.03
N ASP A 98 9.06 -6.87 -5.44
CA ASP A 98 8.62 -6.97 -6.84
C ASP A 98 7.40 -6.07 -7.04
N VAL A 99 7.65 -4.85 -7.48
CA VAL A 99 6.63 -3.81 -7.69
C VAL A 99 5.59 -4.25 -8.73
N VAL A 100 6.02 -4.91 -9.81
CA VAL A 100 5.10 -5.38 -10.87
C VAL A 100 4.12 -6.40 -10.30
N LYS A 101 4.62 -7.33 -9.49
CA LYS A 101 3.78 -8.31 -8.82
C LYS A 101 2.76 -7.68 -7.86
N PHE A 102 3.14 -6.60 -7.19
CA PHE A 102 2.25 -5.89 -6.27
C PHE A 102 1.12 -5.20 -7.05
N MET A 103 1.45 -4.58 -8.19
CA MET A 103 0.44 -3.96 -9.06
C MET A 103 -0.52 -4.98 -9.67
N TRP A 104 -0.05 -6.14 -10.13
CA TRP A 104 -0.93 -7.24 -10.57
C TRP A 104 -1.84 -7.76 -9.45
N ALA A 105 -1.45 -7.59 -8.19
CA ALA A 105 -2.29 -7.86 -7.03
C ALA A 105 -3.22 -6.68 -6.66
N TRP A 106 -3.37 -5.68 -7.54
CA TRP A 106 -4.20 -4.48 -7.34
C TRP A 106 -3.78 -3.66 -6.12
N ILE A 107 -2.48 -3.65 -5.83
CA ILE A 107 -1.88 -2.84 -4.77
C ILE A 107 -1.34 -1.58 -5.41
N VAL A 108 -1.80 -0.42 -4.93
CA VAL A 108 -1.39 0.87 -5.47
C VAL A 108 0.02 1.23 -4.98
N PRO A 109 0.95 1.57 -5.85
CA PRO A 109 2.28 2.04 -5.48
C PRO A 109 2.28 3.51 -5.03
N ILE A 110 3.01 3.76 -3.94
CA ILE A 110 3.46 5.08 -3.49
C ILE A 110 4.99 5.04 -3.47
N MET A 111 5.65 5.82 -4.35
CA MET A 111 7.08 5.65 -4.66
C MET A 111 7.76 6.99 -5.01
N PRO A 112 9.10 7.08 -5.07
CA PRO A 112 9.76 8.30 -5.52
C PRO A 112 9.46 8.56 -6.99
N VAL A 113 9.47 9.82 -7.42
CA VAL A 113 9.39 10.19 -8.85
C VAL A 113 10.53 9.55 -9.64
N GLU A 114 11.73 9.53 -9.05
CA GLU A 114 12.88 8.84 -9.60
C GLU A 114 12.81 7.36 -9.22
N ASN A 115 12.21 6.56 -10.11
CA ASN A 115 12.10 5.11 -9.93
C ASN A 115 12.28 4.38 -11.27
N THR A 116 12.53 3.07 -11.20
CA THR A 116 12.77 2.16 -12.34
C THR A 116 11.63 2.17 -13.37
N TYR A 117 10.42 2.54 -12.96
CA TYR A 117 9.20 2.54 -13.78
C TYR A 117 8.72 3.94 -14.18
N SER A 118 9.51 4.98 -13.91
CA SER A 118 9.16 6.40 -14.15
C SER A 118 8.77 6.71 -15.61
N TRP A 119 9.20 5.90 -16.57
CA TRP A 119 8.85 6.05 -17.99
C TRP A 119 7.47 5.47 -18.35
N MET A 120 6.97 4.49 -17.61
CA MET A 120 5.66 3.86 -17.84
C MET A 120 4.53 4.56 -17.10
N ILE A 121 4.86 5.43 -16.14
CA ILE A 121 4.00 5.69 -14.99
C ILE A 121 4.06 7.14 -14.57
N LYS A 122 2.92 7.71 -14.18
CA LYS A 122 2.84 9.07 -13.66
C LYS A 122 1.89 9.18 -12.47
N ASP A 123 1.93 10.35 -11.84
CA ASP A 123 1.11 10.69 -10.68
C ASP A 123 -0.39 10.71 -11.05
N PHE A 124 -1.22 10.11 -10.19
CA PHE A 124 -2.65 9.98 -10.37
C PHE A 124 -3.32 11.36 -10.45
N ASN A 125 -4.11 11.57 -11.51
CA ASN A 125 -4.87 12.79 -11.68
C ASN A 125 -6.38 12.48 -11.59
N PRO A 126 -7.00 12.66 -10.40
CA PRO A 126 -8.42 12.35 -10.22
C PRO A 126 -9.33 13.18 -11.13
N MET A 127 -8.97 14.45 -11.41
CA MET A 127 -9.75 15.33 -12.28
C MET A 127 -9.78 14.89 -13.74
N LYS A 128 -8.78 14.11 -14.17
CA LYS A 128 -8.69 13.57 -15.53
C LYS A 128 -8.95 12.07 -15.61
N PHE A 129 -9.07 11.39 -14.48
CA PHE A 129 -9.16 9.92 -14.39
C PHE A 129 -7.96 9.22 -15.04
N GLU A 130 -6.79 9.86 -15.02
CA GLU A 130 -5.58 9.38 -15.66
C GLU A 130 -4.54 8.95 -14.63
N TRP A 131 -3.65 8.06 -15.07
CA TRP A 131 -2.52 7.54 -14.30
C TRP A 131 -2.97 6.73 -13.07
N ASN A 132 -2.02 6.33 -12.23
CA ASN A 132 -2.27 5.25 -11.28
C ASN A 132 -1.36 5.20 -10.06
N TRP A 133 -0.44 6.16 -9.90
CA TRP A 133 0.58 6.13 -8.85
C TRP A 133 0.54 7.38 -8.00
N PHE A 134 1.13 7.31 -6.82
CA PHE A 134 1.34 8.47 -5.95
C PHE A 134 2.85 8.68 -5.81
N LEU A 135 3.38 9.71 -6.47
CA LEU A 135 4.83 9.90 -6.58
C LEU A 135 5.34 11.04 -5.68
N TRP A 136 6.35 10.79 -4.85
CA TRP A 136 6.99 11.85 -4.04
C TRP A 136 8.27 12.38 -4.70
N LYS A 137 8.50 13.69 -4.55
CA LYS A 137 9.63 14.40 -5.17
C LYS A 137 10.87 14.52 -4.28
N SER A 138 10.72 14.29 -2.98
CA SER A 138 11.78 14.49 -1.99
C SER A 138 11.67 13.41 -0.93
N ASP A 139 12.80 12.90 -0.48
CA ASP A 139 12.92 11.89 0.59
C ASP A 139 12.70 12.49 1.99
N SER A 140 11.77 13.43 2.07
CA SER A 140 11.23 13.92 3.33
C SER A 140 10.09 13.02 3.74
N ALA A 141 10.12 12.57 5.00
CA ALA A 141 9.05 11.73 5.56
C ALA A 141 7.67 12.40 5.46
N PHE A 142 7.62 13.74 5.52
CA PHE A 142 6.38 14.51 5.31
C PHE A 142 5.87 14.43 3.87
N CYS A 143 6.75 14.44 2.86
CA CYS A 143 6.35 14.32 1.46
C CYS A 143 5.81 12.92 1.17
N ILE A 144 6.42 11.89 1.74
CA ILE A 144 5.92 10.52 1.61
C ILE A 144 4.55 10.38 2.31
N PHE A 145 4.42 10.95 3.51
CA PHE A 145 3.16 10.94 4.25
C PHE A 145 2.04 11.71 3.54
N GLU A 146 2.33 12.84 2.90
CA GLU A 146 1.35 13.57 2.06
C GLU A 146 0.80 12.68 0.93
N LYS A 147 1.63 11.83 0.33
CA LYS A 147 1.17 10.89 -0.71
C LYS A 147 0.33 9.74 -0.16
N ILE A 148 0.65 9.26 1.04
CA ILE A 148 -0.21 8.35 1.79
C ILE A 148 -1.58 8.96 2.03
N ILE A 149 -1.64 10.19 2.56
CA ILE A 149 -2.92 10.89 2.80
C ILE A 149 -3.67 11.12 1.48
N SER A 150 -2.97 11.54 0.43
CA SER A 150 -3.56 11.72 -0.90
C SER A 150 -4.23 10.45 -1.39
N TYR A 151 -3.58 9.29 -1.27
CA TYR A 151 -4.21 8.01 -1.60
C TYR A 151 -5.50 7.77 -0.80
N ILE A 152 -5.44 7.95 0.52
CA ILE A 152 -6.59 7.72 1.42
C ILE A 152 -7.78 8.60 1.02
N GLU A 153 -7.54 9.88 0.73
CA GLU A 153 -8.62 10.80 0.33
C GLU A 153 -9.22 10.39 -1.02
N ASN A 154 -8.40 10.01 -2.00
CA ASN A 154 -8.88 9.59 -3.31
C ASN A 154 -9.74 8.32 -3.24
N ILE A 155 -9.36 7.32 -2.43
CA ILE A 155 -10.13 6.06 -2.37
C ILE A 155 -11.49 6.18 -1.66
N LYS A 156 -11.78 7.31 -0.99
CA LYS A 156 -13.11 7.59 -0.44
C LYS A 156 -14.14 7.83 -1.54
N PHE A 157 -13.70 8.28 -2.72
CA PHE A 157 -14.56 8.48 -3.88
C PHE A 157 -14.64 7.16 -4.70
N PRO A 158 -15.83 6.54 -4.83
CA PRO A 158 -15.96 5.23 -5.46
C PRO A 158 -15.46 5.19 -6.90
N GLU A 159 -15.67 6.28 -7.66
CA GLU A 159 -15.29 6.36 -9.06
C GLU A 159 -13.77 6.51 -9.22
N ASP A 160 -13.14 7.39 -8.42
CA ASP A 160 -11.68 7.56 -8.38
C ASP A 160 -11.00 6.24 -8.03
N LYS A 161 -11.50 5.53 -7.01
CA LYS A 161 -11.02 4.21 -6.63
C LYS A 161 -11.13 3.21 -7.78
N ARG A 162 -12.27 3.18 -8.48
CA ARG A 162 -12.51 2.25 -9.59
C ARG A 162 -11.54 2.51 -10.74
N VAL A 163 -11.35 3.77 -11.11
CA VAL A 163 -10.43 4.20 -12.16
C VAL A 163 -8.99 3.91 -11.76
N LEU A 164 -8.58 4.29 -10.55
CA LEU A 164 -7.23 4.06 -10.02
C LEU A 164 -6.85 2.58 -10.11
N LEU A 165 -7.71 1.71 -9.59
CA LEU A 165 -7.51 0.27 -9.60
C LEU A 165 -7.46 -0.30 -11.02
N LYS A 166 -8.37 0.14 -11.90
CA LYS A 166 -8.34 -0.24 -13.32
C LYS A 166 -7.00 0.14 -13.95
N ASN A 167 -6.57 1.38 -13.75
CA ASN A 167 -5.35 1.90 -14.34
C ASN A 167 -4.11 1.17 -13.81
N VAL A 168 -4.05 0.81 -12.52
CA VAL A 168 -2.96 -0.01 -11.94
C VAL A 168 -2.79 -1.33 -12.71
N THR A 169 -3.90 -2.00 -13.04
CA THR A 169 -3.82 -3.30 -13.74
C THR A 169 -3.60 -3.23 -15.24
N THR A 170 -3.92 -2.10 -15.88
CA THR A 170 -3.76 -1.96 -17.34
C THR A 170 -2.37 -1.46 -17.76
N THR A 171 -1.55 -1.00 -16.81
CA THR A 171 -0.21 -0.45 -17.11
C THR A 171 0.82 -1.53 -17.45
N PHE A 172 0.57 -2.79 -17.13
CA PHE A 172 1.47 -3.92 -17.38
C PHE A 172 0.75 -5.15 -17.94
#